data_AF-A0A2U8GJI7-F1
#
_entry.id   AF-A0A2U8GJI7-F1
#
_cell.length_a   1.000
_cell.length_b   1.000
_cell.length_c   1.000
_cell.angle_alpha   90.00
_cell.angle_beta   90.00
_cell.angle_gamma   90.00
#
_symmetry.space_group_name_H-M   'P 1'
#
loop_
_entity.id
_entity.type
_entity.pdbx_description
1 polymer ?
#
loop_
_entity_poly.entity_id
_entity_poly.type
_entity_poly.pdbx_seq_one_letter_code
_entity_poly.pdbx_strand_id
1 'polypeptide(L)'
;MSRYLGPRLRIIRRIGKLRGFTRKKPFRRSFRGKGALEGKVLPPGQHGLTKLFKSRPFDSSESDYLIRLKVKQRLRYNYGINEKQLVKYVRQAKKMKESTGQVLLQLLEMRLDNIVFRLNMAPTIVAARQLISHGHIRVNNQKVNIPSYMCKPKDVISVAMKEKSLKLVHRNLQEYYKKMRFYKKGLEKTLAYVLYKRNLTSSITNALQLINQGNVQVNNRKILFPNYICSSKDTISLKTDKGIRKFKLNDSL
;
A
#
# COMPACT_ATOMS: atom_id res chain seq x y z
N MET A 1 -16.22 -15.98 19.04
CA MET A 1 -15.24 -15.25 18.20
C MET A 1 -15.82 -13.92 17.75
N SER A 2 -15.25 -12.78 18.18
CA SER A 2 -15.87 -11.45 17.97
C SER A 2 -15.40 -10.70 16.72
N ARG A 3 -14.72 -11.35 15.76
CA ARG A 3 -14.11 -10.70 14.57
C ARG A 3 -14.93 -10.91 13.31
N TYR A 4 -14.74 -10.04 12.32
CA TYR A 4 -15.45 -10.14 11.05
C TYR A 4 -14.95 -11.31 10.18
N LEU A 5 -15.76 -12.36 10.06
CA LEU A 5 -15.53 -13.52 9.19
C LEU A 5 -16.35 -13.48 7.89
N GLY A 6 -17.19 -12.45 7.71
CA GLY A 6 -18.10 -12.35 6.58
C GLY A 6 -17.45 -11.99 5.23
N PRO A 7 -18.27 -11.73 4.20
CA PRO A 7 -17.81 -11.48 2.83
C PRO A 7 -16.94 -10.22 2.71
N ARG A 8 -15.61 -10.42 2.60
CA ARG A 8 -14.62 -9.33 2.59
C ARG A 8 -14.74 -8.39 1.39
N LEU A 9 -15.10 -8.90 0.21
CA LEU A 9 -15.29 -8.08 -0.99
C LEU A 9 -16.44 -7.06 -0.81
N ARG A 10 -17.47 -7.41 -0.03
CA ARG A 10 -18.56 -6.48 0.30
C ARG A 10 -18.05 -5.26 1.06
N ILE A 11 -17.12 -5.46 1.99
CA ILE A 11 -16.50 -4.39 2.78
C ILE A 11 -15.59 -3.52 1.91
N ILE A 12 -14.75 -4.12 1.05
CA ILE A 12 -13.88 -3.37 0.14
C ILE A 12 -14.69 -2.53 -0.86
N ARG A 13 -15.77 -3.07 -1.43
CA ARG A 13 -16.65 -2.31 -2.33
C ARG A 13 -17.32 -1.13 -1.66
N ARG A 14 -17.52 -1.20 -0.34
CA ARG A 14 -18.13 -0.12 0.44
C ARG A 14 -17.11 0.92 0.88
N ILE A 15 -15.97 0.52 1.44
CA ILE A 15 -15.03 1.42 2.14
C ILE A 15 -13.81 1.77 1.28
N GLY A 16 -13.54 0.98 0.25
CA GLY A 16 -12.36 1.11 -0.61
C GLY A 16 -11.29 0.04 -0.34
N LYS A 17 -10.13 0.23 -0.97
CA LYS A 17 -9.03 -0.74 -0.95
C LYS A 17 -8.34 -0.77 0.42
N LEU A 18 -8.34 -1.94 1.06
CA LEU A 18 -7.72 -2.21 2.36
C LEU A 18 -6.62 -3.26 2.20
N ARG A 19 -5.35 -2.84 2.25
CA ARG A 19 -4.20 -3.73 2.00
C ARG A 19 -4.12 -4.86 3.04
N GLY A 20 -4.34 -4.52 4.31
CA GLY A 20 -4.24 -5.47 5.42
C GLY A 20 -5.37 -6.50 5.48
N PHE A 21 -6.54 -6.18 4.92
CA PHE A 21 -7.76 -6.98 5.09
C PHE A 21 -7.90 -8.12 4.07
N THR A 22 -7.73 -7.82 2.77
CA THR A 22 -7.76 -8.85 1.72
C THR A 22 -7.01 -8.40 0.47
N ARG A 23 -6.42 -9.38 -0.24
CA ARG A 23 -5.78 -9.18 -1.54
C ARG A 23 -6.77 -9.19 -2.71
N LYS A 24 -7.99 -9.68 -2.49
CA LYS A 24 -9.00 -9.82 -3.55
C LYS A 24 -9.42 -8.44 -4.05
N LYS A 25 -9.44 -8.26 -5.38
CA LYS A 25 -9.93 -7.04 -6.03
C LYS A 25 -11.34 -7.30 -6.61
N PRO A 26 -12.25 -6.30 -6.59
CA PRO A 26 -13.62 -6.47 -7.06
C PRO A 26 -13.73 -6.32 -8.60
N PHE A 27 -12.94 -7.07 -9.38
CA PHE A 27 -12.85 -6.94 -10.84
C PHE A 27 -14.19 -7.10 -11.57
N ARG A 28 -15.05 -8.03 -11.10
CA ARG A 28 -16.37 -8.26 -11.70
C ARG A 28 -17.44 -7.25 -11.27
N ARG A 29 -17.10 -6.33 -10.36
CA ARG A 29 -18.04 -5.35 -9.78
C ARG A 29 -17.54 -3.93 -10.02
N SER A 30 -16.99 -3.68 -11.21
CA SER A 30 -16.72 -2.36 -11.75
C SER A 30 -17.79 -1.94 -12.74
N PHE A 31 -18.02 -0.65 -12.86
CA PHE A 31 -18.87 -0.08 -13.89
C PHE A 31 -18.22 -0.26 -15.26
N ARG A 32 -18.98 -0.78 -16.24
CA ARG A 32 -18.51 -1.10 -17.59
C ARG A 32 -19.01 -0.12 -18.67
N GLY A 33 -19.78 0.90 -18.30
CA GLY A 33 -20.21 1.93 -19.24
C GLY A 33 -19.07 2.91 -19.55
N LYS A 34 -19.21 3.66 -20.64
CA LYS A 34 -18.27 4.72 -21.05
C LYS A 34 -18.40 5.95 -20.14
N GLY A 35 -17.32 6.74 -20.04
CA GLY A 35 -17.31 8.05 -19.38
C GLY A 35 -16.58 8.08 -18.03
N ALA A 36 -16.78 9.15 -17.25
CA ALA A 36 -16.02 9.42 -16.01
C ALA A 36 -16.19 8.40 -14.88
N LEU A 37 -17.17 7.49 -15.00
CA LEU A 37 -17.44 6.42 -14.04
C LEU A 37 -16.85 5.06 -14.47
N GLU A 38 -16.28 4.97 -15.67
CA GLU A 38 -15.69 3.74 -16.20
C GLU A 38 -14.64 3.16 -15.24
N GLY A 39 -14.73 1.86 -14.96
CA GLY A 39 -13.81 1.19 -14.05
C GLY A 39 -14.04 1.47 -12.55
N LYS A 40 -14.94 2.39 -12.17
CA LYS A 40 -15.25 2.62 -10.75
C LYS A 40 -15.94 1.42 -10.12
N VAL A 41 -15.59 1.12 -8.88
CA VAL A 41 -16.14 -0.04 -8.15
C VAL A 41 -17.56 0.26 -7.69
N LEU A 42 -18.50 -0.63 -8.04
CA LEU A 42 -19.90 -0.54 -7.65
C LEU A 42 -20.06 -0.83 -6.14
N PRO A 43 -20.66 0.07 -5.35
CA PRO A 43 -21.03 -0.20 -3.96
C PRO A 43 -21.93 -1.44 -3.83
N PRO A 44 -21.93 -2.13 -2.67
CA PRO A 44 -22.80 -3.26 -2.43
C PRO A 44 -24.27 -2.84 -2.22
N GLY A 45 -25.20 -3.75 -2.51
CA GLY A 45 -26.66 -3.56 -2.35
C GLY A 45 -27.39 -3.22 -3.65
N GLN A 46 -28.72 -3.26 -3.61
CA GLN A 46 -29.62 -2.98 -4.74
C GLN A 46 -29.41 -1.57 -5.31
N HIS A 47 -29.33 -0.56 -4.44
CA HIS A 47 -29.05 0.84 -4.82
C HIS A 47 -27.57 1.13 -5.13
N GLY A 48 -26.74 0.12 -5.38
CA GLY A 48 -25.31 0.29 -5.64
C GLY A 48 -25.03 1.13 -6.87
N LEU A 49 -25.79 0.91 -7.95
CA LEU A 49 -25.69 1.70 -9.20
C LEU A 49 -26.14 3.14 -8.96
N THR A 50 -27.32 3.35 -8.37
CA THR A 50 -27.85 4.67 -8.05
C THR A 50 -26.86 5.48 -7.21
N LYS A 51 -26.20 4.86 -6.22
CA LYS A 51 -25.18 5.51 -5.38
C LYS A 51 -23.90 5.90 -6.14
N LEU A 52 -23.58 5.21 -7.24
CA LEU A 52 -22.43 5.54 -8.08
C LEU A 52 -22.72 6.74 -8.99
N PHE A 53 -23.96 6.84 -9.49
CA PHE A 53 -24.41 7.93 -10.37
C PHE A 53 -24.81 9.20 -9.63
N LYS A 54 -24.94 9.18 -8.29
CA LYS A 54 -25.11 10.42 -7.52
C LYS A 54 -23.93 11.35 -7.78
N SER A 55 -24.25 12.59 -8.15
CA SER A 55 -23.33 13.70 -8.46
C SER A 55 -22.30 13.93 -7.35
N ARG A 56 -22.64 13.57 -6.12
CA ARG A 56 -21.72 13.47 -4.99
C ARG A 56 -21.40 12.00 -4.74
N PRO A 57 -20.20 11.51 -5.09
CA PRO A 57 -19.80 10.16 -4.75
C PRO A 57 -20.02 9.89 -3.27
N PHE A 58 -20.14 8.60 -2.94
CA PHE A 58 -20.13 8.13 -1.55
C PHE A 58 -19.04 8.85 -0.74
N ASP A 59 -17.85 9.09 -1.29
CA ASP A 59 -16.73 9.77 -0.63
C ASP A 59 -16.88 11.29 -0.41
N SER A 60 -17.85 11.95 -1.05
CA SER A 60 -18.16 13.39 -0.92
C SER A 60 -19.54 13.63 -0.30
N SER A 61 -19.93 12.82 0.68
CA SER A 61 -21.15 13.09 1.45
C SER A 61 -20.96 14.34 2.30
N GLU A 62 -21.98 15.20 2.41
CA GLU A 62 -21.92 16.50 3.09
C GLU A 62 -21.72 16.42 4.61
N SER A 63 -22.05 15.29 5.26
CA SER A 63 -21.97 15.20 6.71
C SER A 63 -20.58 14.80 7.20
N ASP A 64 -19.97 15.70 7.96
CA ASP A 64 -18.75 15.48 8.75
C ASP A 64 -18.73 14.14 9.49
N TYR A 65 -19.87 13.78 10.09
CA TYR A 65 -20.04 12.52 10.82
C TYR A 65 -19.75 11.31 9.92
N LEU A 66 -20.28 11.29 8.70
CA LEU A 66 -20.15 10.15 7.82
C LEU A 66 -18.71 10.02 7.28
N ILE A 67 -18.03 11.14 7.02
CA ILE A 67 -16.60 11.16 6.69
C ILE A 67 -15.79 10.55 7.83
N ARG A 68 -15.99 11.03 9.06
CA ARG A 68 -15.29 10.52 10.27
C ARG A 68 -15.59 9.04 10.51
N LEU A 69 -16.85 8.63 10.36
CA LEU A 69 -17.26 7.23 10.49
C LEU A 69 -16.55 6.34 9.47
N LYS A 70 -16.43 6.78 8.21
CA LYS A 70 -15.71 6.01 7.18
C LYS A 70 -14.24 5.87 7.48
N VAL A 71 -13.57 6.95 7.85
CA VAL A 71 -12.14 6.93 8.21
C VAL A 71 -11.93 5.96 9.38
N LYS A 72 -12.77 6.04 10.41
CA LYS A 72 -12.76 5.09 11.54
C LYS A 72 -12.95 3.65 11.09
N GLN A 73 -13.96 3.37 10.25
CA GLN A 73 -14.23 2.02 9.74
C GLN A 73 -13.08 1.51 8.85
N ARG A 74 -12.49 2.36 8.02
CA ARG A 74 -11.34 2.05 7.17
C ARG A 74 -10.17 1.60 8.01
N LEU A 75 -9.86 2.33 9.07
CA LEU A 75 -8.79 1.99 10.01
C LEU A 75 -9.09 0.66 10.74
N ARG A 76 -10.31 0.49 11.25
CA ARG A 76 -10.75 -0.73 11.94
C ARG A 76 -10.59 -1.98 11.07
N TYR A 77 -11.13 -1.96 9.84
CA TYR A 77 -11.06 -3.10 8.94
C TYR A 77 -9.66 -3.31 8.36
N ASN A 78 -8.89 -2.24 8.13
CA ASN A 78 -7.51 -2.37 7.65
C ASN A 78 -6.69 -3.20 8.64
N TYR A 79 -6.77 -2.90 9.93
CA TYR A 79 -6.05 -3.62 10.99
C TYR A 79 -6.77 -4.86 11.52
N GLY A 80 -8.00 -5.14 11.07
CA GLY A 80 -8.75 -6.33 11.47
C GLY A 80 -9.10 -6.39 12.97
N ILE A 81 -9.24 -5.24 13.62
CA ILE A 81 -9.54 -5.11 15.05
C ILE A 81 -11.03 -4.87 15.30
N ASN A 82 -11.47 -5.12 16.53
CA ASN A 82 -12.84 -4.83 16.95
C ASN A 82 -13.02 -3.36 17.35
N GLU A 83 -14.27 -2.88 17.34
CA GLU A 83 -14.58 -1.50 17.77
C GLU A 83 -14.12 -1.24 19.21
N LYS A 84 -14.42 -2.17 20.14
CA LYS A 84 -13.98 -2.06 21.55
C LYS A 84 -12.45 -1.96 21.68
N GLN A 85 -11.71 -2.71 20.86
CA GLN A 85 -10.24 -2.65 20.84
C GLN A 85 -9.73 -1.32 20.27
N LEU A 86 -10.35 -0.83 19.20
CA LEU A 86 -10.01 0.47 18.62
C LEU A 86 -10.22 1.59 19.64
N VAL A 87 -11.37 1.60 20.34
CA VAL A 87 -11.65 2.59 21.40
C VAL A 87 -10.61 2.50 22.52
N LYS A 88 -10.19 1.29 22.92
CA LYS A 88 -9.12 1.12 23.91
C LYS A 88 -7.80 1.75 23.45
N TYR A 89 -7.41 1.56 22.19
CA TYR A 89 -6.20 2.17 21.64
C TYR A 89 -6.28 3.68 21.54
N VAL A 90 -7.44 4.23 21.15
CA VAL A 90 -7.65 5.69 21.15
C VAL A 90 -7.53 6.26 22.55
N ARG A 91 -8.14 5.61 23.56
CA ARG A 91 -8.02 6.03 24.97
C ARG A 91 -6.58 5.95 25.47
N GLN A 92 -5.83 4.94 25.07
CA GLN A 92 -4.41 4.81 25.40
C GLN A 92 -3.58 5.92 24.74
N ALA A 93 -3.80 6.18 23.45
CA ALA A 93 -3.10 7.23 22.71
C ALA A 93 -3.38 8.63 23.27
N LYS A 94 -4.61 8.90 23.71
CA LYS A 94 -5.00 10.17 24.36
C LYS A 94 -4.29 10.45 25.68
N LYS A 95 -3.78 9.42 26.36
CA LYS A 95 -3.03 9.58 27.62
C LYS A 95 -1.56 9.94 27.41
N MET A 96 -1.05 9.78 26.18
CA MET A 96 0.34 10.09 25.85
C MET A 96 0.46 11.56 25.45
N LYS A 97 1.61 12.18 25.73
CA LYS A 97 1.85 13.62 25.48
C LYS A 97 1.98 13.98 24.00
N GLU A 98 2.31 13.00 23.17
CA GLU A 98 2.51 13.17 21.73
C GLU A 98 1.18 13.32 20.96
N SER A 99 1.27 13.64 19.66
CA SER A 99 0.09 13.73 18.79
C SER A 99 -0.71 12.42 18.81
N THR A 100 -1.95 12.50 19.30
CA THR A 100 -2.82 11.33 19.52
C THR A 100 -3.02 10.48 18.27
N GLY A 101 -3.07 11.10 17.08
CA GLY A 101 -3.20 10.40 15.80
C GLY A 101 -1.96 9.58 15.46
N GLN A 102 -0.78 10.15 15.67
CA GLN A 102 0.50 9.49 15.42
C GLN A 102 0.70 8.32 16.39
N VAL A 103 0.46 8.55 17.69
CA VAL A 103 0.54 7.51 18.72
C VAL A 103 -0.43 6.37 18.46
N LEU A 104 -1.68 6.67 18.06
CA LEU A 104 -2.66 5.64 17.71
C LEU A 104 -2.14 4.74 16.59
N LEU A 105 -1.59 5.34 15.52
CA LEU A 105 -1.05 4.59 14.40
C LEU A 105 0.18 3.78 14.81
N GLN A 106 1.05 4.33 15.64
CA GLN A 106 2.20 3.63 16.20
C GLN A 106 1.76 2.40 17.02
N LEU A 107 0.82 2.57 17.95
CA LEU A 107 0.27 1.46 18.75
C LEU A 107 -0.35 0.37 17.87
N LEU A 108 -0.98 0.75 16.76
CA LEU A 108 -1.54 -0.22 15.83
C LEU A 108 -0.42 -0.94 15.07
N GLU A 109 0.56 -0.24 14.50
CA GLU A 109 1.67 -0.85 13.75
C GLU A 109 2.58 -1.72 14.63
N MET A 110 2.70 -1.45 15.93
CA MET A 110 3.49 -2.25 16.89
C MET A 110 2.88 -3.61 17.25
N ARG A 111 1.65 -3.90 16.81
CA ARG A 111 1.02 -5.20 17.07
C ARG A 111 1.71 -6.31 16.27
N LEU A 112 1.89 -7.47 16.89
CA LEU A 112 2.55 -8.63 16.28
C LEU A 112 1.91 -9.05 14.95
N ASP A 113 0.57 -9.04 14.84
CA ASP A 113 -0.11 -9.38 13.58
C ASP A 113 0.15 -8.40 12.45
N ASN A 114 0.29 -7.11 12.78
CA ASN A 114 0.67 -6.10 11.81
C ASN A 114 2.14 -6.23 11.42
N ILE A 115 3.04 -6.46 12.37
CA ILE A 115 4.47 -6.62 12.06
C ILE A 115 4.70 -7.85 11.17
N VAL A 116 4.10 -9.00 11.48
CA VAL A 116 4.19 -10.22 10.64
C VAL A 116 3.65 -9.97 9.22
N PHE A 117 2.60 -9.15 9.09
CA PHE A 117 2.10 -8.71 7.79
C PHE A 117 3.06 -7.72 7.09
N ARG A 118 3.67 -6.77 7.81
CA ARG A 118 4.63 -5.79 7.28
C ARG A 118 5.92 -6.44 6.81
N LEU A 119 6.38 -7.47 7.51
CA LEU A 119 7.51 -8.34 7.11
C LEU A 119 7.16 -9.26 5.92
N ASN A 120 5.93 -9.20 5.39
CA ASN A 120 5.43 -10.02 4.28
C ASN A 120 5.49 -11.54 4.51
N MET A 121 5.66 -11.98 5.76
CA MET A 121 5.57 -13.39 6.15
C MET A 121 4.15 -13.94 5.94
N ALA A 122 3.16 -13.04 5.95
CA ALA A 122 1.76 -13.32 5.67
C ALA A 122 1.21 -12.37 4.60
N PRO A 123 0.27 -12.83 3.76
CA PRO A 123 -0.29 -12.01 2.69
C PRO A 123 -1.31 -10.95 3.15
N THR A 124 -1.94 -11.16 4.31
CA THR A 124 -2.94 -10.28 4.93
C THR A 124 -2.80 -10.37 6.44
N ILE A 125 -3.30 -9.37 7.17
CA ILE A 125 -3.30 -9.39 8.64
C ILE A 125 -4.14 -10.55 9.16
N VAL A 126 -5.27 -10.88 8.51
CA VAL A 126 -6.07 -12.03 8.92
C VAL A 126 -5.29 -13.35 8.80
N ALA A 127 -4.47 -13.50 7.75
CA ALA A 127 -3.58 -14.65 7.61
C ALA A 127 -2.43 -14.61 8.62
N ALA A 128 -1.87 -13.44 8.92
CA ALA A 128 -0.85 -13.26 9.95
C ALA A 128 -1.36 -13.71 11.33
N ARG A 129 -2.59 -13.31 11.68
CA ARG A 129 -3.24 -13.75 12.92
C ARG A 129 -3.40 -15.25 12.99
N GLN A 130 -3.76 -15.91 11.89
CA GLN A 130 -3.85 -17.37 11.85
C GLN A 130 -2.48 -18.01 12.08
N LEU A 131 -1.43 -17.48 11.44
CA LEU A 131 -0.06 -17.95 11.65
C LEU A 131 0.39 -17.83 13.11
N ILE A 132 0.12 -16.69 13.73
CA ILE A 132 0.44 -16.44 15.13
C ILE A 132 -0.36 -17.37 16.04
N SER A 133 -1.69 -17.43 15.90
CA SER A 133 -2.54 -18.25 16.76
C SER A 133 -2.24 -19.75 16.66
N HIS A 134 -1.78 -20.25 15.51
CA HIS A 134 -1.31 -21.63 15.36
C HIS A 134 0.14 -21.85 15.83
N GLY A 135 0.83 -20.81 16.30
CA GLY A 135 2.16 -20.92 16.90
C GLY A 135 3.31 -21.05 15.89
N HIS A 136 3.14 -20.51 14.68
CA HIS A 136 4.19 -20.48 13.67
C HIS A 136 5.20 -19.35 13.87
N ILE A 137 4.91 -18.38 14.75
CA ILE A 137 5.74 -17.21 15.01
C ILE A 137 6.31 -17.29 16.43
N ARG A 138 7.56 -16.85 16.57
CA ARG A 138 8.28 -16.69 17.83
C ARG A 138 8.73 -15.23 17.97
N VAL A 139 8.75 -14.74 19.21
CA VAL A 139 9.31 -13.43 19.57
C VAL A 139 10.38 -13.70 20.61
N ASN A 140 11.61 -13.22 20.38
CA ASN A 140 12.76 -13.47 21.25
C ASN A 140 12.92 -14.98 21.56
N ASN A 141 12.81 -15.83 20.52
CA ASN A 141 12.83 -17.29 20.58
C ASN A 141 11.68 -17.97 21.35
N GLN A 142 10.77 -17.22 21.99
CA GLN A 142 9.61 -17.75 22.69
C GLN A 142 8.38 -17.83 21.80
N LYS A 143 7.54 -18.85 22.00
CA LYS A 143 6.28 -19.03 21.24
C LYS A 143 5.25 -18.00 21.72
N VAL A 144 4.84 -17.11 20.82
CA VAL A 144 3.75 -16.15 21.08
C VAL A 144 2.57 -16.47 20.18
N ASN A 145 1.44 -16.84 20.78
CA ASN A 145 0.19 -17.18 20.07
C ASN A 145 -0.87 -16.06 20.12
N ILE A 146 -0.55 -14.93 20.75
CA ILE A 146 -1.44 -13.78 20.93
C ILE A 146 -1.17 -12.76 19.82
N PRO A 147 -2.06 -12.57 18.83
CA PRO A 147 -1.81 -11.62 17.75
C PRO A 147 -1.91 -10.14 18.18
N SER A 148 -2.45 -9.88 19.36
CA SER A 148 -2.48 -8.55 19.99
C SER A 148 -1.27 -8.24 20.85
N TYR A 149 -0.26 -9.12 20.87
CA TYR A 149 1.01 -8.84 21.53
C TYR A 149 1.60 -7.54 20.99
N MET A 150 2.00 -6.65 21.90
CA MET A 150 2.65 -5.39 21.56
C MET A 150 4.15 -5.63 21.53
N CYS A 151 4.73 -5.59 20.34
CA CYS A 151 6.16 -5.74 20.18
C CYS A 151 6.85 -4.46 20.62
N LYS A 152 7.98 -4.60 21.28
CA LYS A 152 8.86 -3.49 21.63
C LYS A 152 9.93 -3.32 20.55
N PRO A 153 10.50 -2.12 20.41
CA PRO A 153 11.72 -1.95 19.63
C PRO A 153 12.77 -2.97 20.10
N LYS A 154 13.56 -3.50 19.16
CA LYS A 154 14.58 -4.55 19.37
C LYS A 154 14.04 -5.97 19.59
N ASP A 155 12.73 -6.19 19.59
CA ASP A 155 12.19 -7.56 19.57
C ASP A 155 12.58 -8.31 18.29
N VAL A 156 13.10 -9.52 18.43
CA VAL A 156 13.46 -10.41 17.32
C VAL A 156 12.30 -11.33 16.98
N ILE A 157 11.73 -11.18 15.79
CA ILE A 157 10.61 -11.99 15.33
C ILE A 157 11.12 -13.07 14.39
N SER A 158 10.92 -14.34 14.77
CA SER A 158 11.37 -15.50 14.01
C SER A 158 10.23 -16.47 13.70
N VAL A 159 10.44 -17.35 12.72
CA VAL A 159 9.51 -18.44 12.40
C VAL A 159 9.85 -19.64 13.26
N ALA A 160 8.84 -20.37 13.72
CA ALA A 160 9.07 -21.66 14.38
C ALA A 160 9.81 -22.63 13.42
N MET A 161 10.86 -23.29 13.92
CA MET A 161 11.67 -24.29 13.21
C MET A 161 10.88 -25.58 12.97
N LYS A 162 9.84 -25.49 12.15
CA LYS A 162 9.02 -26.59 11.65
C LYS A 162 8.89 -26.42 10.15
N GLU A 163 9.08 -27.48 9.39
CA GLU A 163 9.03 -27.44 7.92
C GLU A 163 7.76 -26.80 7.37
N LYS A 164 6.58 -27.16 7.93
CA LYS A 164 5.29 -26.60 7.55
C LYS A 164 5.24 -25.08 7.72
N SER A 165 5.81 -24.56 8.82
CA SER A 165 5.89 -23.12 9.09
C SER A 165 6.79 -22.43 8.07
N LEU A 166 7.99 -22.98 7.87
CA LEU A 166 9.00 -22.43 6.97
C LEU A 166 8.51 -22.40 5.53
N LYS A 167 7.92 -23.51 5.05
CA LYS A 167 7.36 -23.61 3.69
C LYS A 167 6.25 -22.58 3.45
N LEU A 168 5.37 -22.37 4.44
CA LEU A 168 4.28 -21.40 4.31
C LEU A 168 4.81 -19.96 4.22
N VAL A 169 5.74 -19.58 5.11
CA VAL A 169 6.35 -18.25 5.12
C VAL A 169 7.20 -18.03 3.87
N HIS A 170 8.04 -18.99 3.50
CA HIS A 170 8.88 -18.95 2.30
C HIS A 170 8.05 -18.71 1.04
N ARG A 171 6.93 -19.45 0.87
CA ARG A 171 6.01 -19.23 -0.25
C ARG A 171 5.50 -17.78 -0.31
N ASN A 172 5.13 -17.19 0.83
CA ASN A 172 4.63 -15.82 0.86
C ASN A 172 5.74 -14.80 0.53
N LEU A 173 6.95 -15.00 1.06
CA LEU A 173 8.11 -14.16 0.76
C LEU A 173 8.50 -14.26 -0.72
N GLN A 174 8.54 -15.45 -1.30
CA GLN A 174 8.84 -15.64 -2.71
C GLN A 174 7.84 -14.90 -3.61
N GLU A 175 6.54 -14.98 -3.30
CA GLU A 175 5.50 -14.21 -4.00
C GLU A 175 5.68 -12.69 -3.86
N TYR A 176 6.17 -12.23 -2.71
CA TYR A 176 6.53 -10.82 -2.51
C TYR A 176 7.74 -10.42 -3.36
N TYR A 177 8.83 -11.20 -3.34
CA TYR A 177 10.03 -10.93 -4.14
C TYR A 177 9.75 -10.93 -5.64
N LYS A 178 8.92 -11.84 -6.15
CA LYS A 178 8.46 -11.83 -7.55
C LYS A 178 7.80 -10.51 -7.92
N LYS A 179 6.90 -9.99 -7.07
CA LYS A 179 6.23 -8.70 -7.27
C LYS A 179 7.22 -7.55 -7.20
N MET A 180 8.10 -7.53 -6.21
CA MET A 180 9.12 -6.50 -6.08
C MET A 180 10.06 -6.48 -7.28
N ARG A 181 10.44 -7.65 -7.82
CA ARG A 181 11.22 -7.74 -9.07
C ARG A 181 10.50 -7.09 -10.24
N PHE A 182 9.20 -7.28 -10.38
CA PHE A 182 8.39 -6.62 -11.41
C PHE A 182 8.37 -5.09 -11.22
N TYR A 183 8.12 -4.62 -9.98
CA TYR A 183 8.12 -3.18 -9.69
C TYR A 183 9.50 -2.54 -9.92
N LYS A 184 10.57 -3.23 -9.52
CA LYS A 184 11.96 -2.79 -9.74
C LYS A 184 12.24 -2.63 -11.23
N LYS A 185 11.89 -3.62 -12.05
CA LYS A 185 12.01 -3.53 -13.53
C LYS A 185 11.23 -2.35 -14.12
N GLY A 186 10.07 -2.00 -13.56
CA GLY A 186 9.30 -0.82 -13.97
C GLY A 186 9.98 0.48 -13.57
N LEU A 187 10.46 0.57 -12.33
CA LEU A 187 11.19 1.72 -11.80
C LEU A 187 12.49 1.99 -12.57
N GLU A 188 13.21 0.94 -12.95
CA GLU A 188 14.43 1.04 -13.76
C GLU A 188 14.21 1.72 -15.12
N LYS A 189 12.96 1.69 -15.63
CA LYS A 189 12.58 2.34 -16.89
C LYS A 189 12.04 3.76 -16.70
N THR A 190 11.91 4.24 -15.46
CA THR A 190 11.41 5.60 -15.22
C THR A 190 12.43 6.64 -15.63
N LEU A 191 11.96 7.76 -16.17
CA LEU A 191 12.80 8.87 -16.65
C LEU A 191 13.78 9.34 -15.56
N ALA A 192 13.29 9.56 -14.33
CA ALA A 192 14.13 9.99 -13.21
C ALA A 192 15.25 8.99 -12.90
N TYR A 193 14.97 7.68 -12.95
CA TYR A 193 15.97 6.65 -12.71
C TYR A 193 17.00 6.57 -13.84
N VAL A 194 16.57 6.72 -15.10
CA VAL A 194 17.47 6.75 -16.27
C VAL A 194 18.45 7.92 -16.17
N LEU A 195 17.97 9.11 -15.82
CA LEU A 195 18.80 10.31 -15.66
C LEU A 195 19.85 10.13 -14.57
N TYR A 196 19.44 9.56 -13.43
CA TYR A 196 20.35 9.22 -12.34
C TYR A 196 21.37 8.15 -12.76
N LYS A 197 20.92 7.05 -13.38
CA LYS A 197 21.79 5.94 -13.79
C LYS A 197 22.85 6.34 -14.81
N ARG A 198 22.56 7.31 -15.69
CA ARG A 198 23.53 7.86 -16.65
C ARG A 198 24.41 8.98 -16.07
N ASN A 199 24.38 9.19 -14.76
CA ASN A 199 25.14 10.23 -14.06
C ASN A 199 24.88 11.67 -14.60
N LEU A 200 23.70 11.93 -15.18
CA LEU A 200 23.30 13.28 -15.63
C LEU A 200 22.83 14.15 -14.46
N THR A 201 22.39 13.50 -13.39
CA THR A 201 21.92 14.12 -12.16
C THR A 201 22.53 13.41 -10.96
N SER A 202 22.96 14.17 -9.96
CA SER A 202 23.59 13.63 -8.75
C SER A 202 22.65 12.78 -7.88
N SER A 203 21.34 13.04 -7.92
CA SER A 203 20.34 12.34 -7.12
C SER A 203 19.02 12.18 -7.86
N ILE A 204 18.22 11.20 -7.44
CA ILE A 204 16.86 10.97 -7.97
C ILE A 204 15.96 12.18 -7.66
N THR A 205 16.13 12.84 -6.51
CA THR A 205 15.34 14.04 -6.15
C THR A 205 15.62 15.18 -7.12
N ASN A 206 16.88 15.39 -7.48
CA ASN A 206 17.26 16.42 -8.45
C ASN A 206 16.70 16.10 -9.84
N ALA A 207 16.72 14.82 -10.24
CA ALA A 207 16.08 14.39 -11.49
C ALA A 207 14.57 14.67 -11.49
N LEU A 208 13.86 14.39 -10.40
CA LEU A 208 12.43 14.68 -10.26
C LEU A 208 12.13 16.18 -10.33
N GLN A 209 12.97 17.00 -9.70
CA GLN A 209 12.82 18.45 -9.74
C GLN A 209 13.00 19.01 -11.16
N LEU A 210 14.01 18.55 -11.90
CA LEU A 210 14.24 18.94 -13.31
C LEU A 210 13.07 18.53 -14.21
N ILE A 211 12.46 17.37 -13.96
CA ILE A 211 11.27 16.92 -14.69
C ILE A 211 10.08 17.85 -14.38
N ASN A 212 9.85 18.17 -13.12
CA ASN A 212 8.74 19.07 -12.72
C ASN A 212 8.92 20.49 -13.29
N GLN A 213 10.16 20.96 -13.43
CA GLN A 213 10.50 22.24 -14.05
C GLN A 213 10.38 22.23 -15.59
N GLY A 214 10.22 21.06 -16.22
CA GLY A 214 10.11 20.93 -17.67
C GLY A 214 11.44 21.08 -18.43
N ASN A 215 12.57 20.90 -17.73
CA ASN A 215 13.92 20.95 -18.30
C ASN A 215 14.30 19.67 -19.05
N VAL A 216 13.46 18.63 -18.96
CA VAL A 216 13.62 17.35 -19.62
C VAL A 216 12.54 17.17 -20.68
N GLN A 217 12.93 16.77 -21.89
CA GLN A 217 12.01 16.42 -22.96
C GLN A 217 12.31 15.02 -23.48
N VAL A 218 11.27 14.29 -23.83
CA VAL A 218 11.36 13.00 -24.53
C VAL A 218 10.73 13.16 -25.89
N ASN A 219 11.45 12.80 -26.96
CA ASN A 219 11.00 12.93 -28.35
C ASN A 219 10.44 14.34 -28.63
N ASN A 220 11.18 15.36 -28.18
CA ASN A 220 10.83 16.80 -28.27
C ASN A 220 9.54 17.22 -27.52
N ARG A 221 8.95 16.35 -26.69
CA ARG A 221 7.80 16.68 -25.83
C ARG A 221 8.26 16.90 -24.39
N LYS A 222 7.83 18.01 -23.78
CA LYS A 222 8.07 18.28 -22.36
C LYS A 222 7.29 17.27 -21.52
N ILE A 223 7.97 16.61 -20.58
CA ILE A 223 7.32 15.73 -19.62
C ILE A 223 7.33 16.43 -18.27
N LEU A 224 6.14 16.61 -17.69
CA LEU A 224 5.95 17.16 -16.35
C LEU A 224 5.57 16.08 -15.33
N PHE A 225 5.42 14.83 -15.77
CA PHE A 225 5.01 13.73 -14.91
C PHE A 225 6.24 12.92 -14.46
N PRO A 226 6.52 12.82 -13.15
CA PRO A 226 7.71 12.15 -12.64
C PRO A 226 7.72 10.64 -12.90
N ASN A 227 6.55 10.03 -13.09
CA ASN A 227 6.39 8.58 -13.30
C ASN A 227 6.40 8.17 -14.78
N TYR A 228 6.93 9.02 -15.68
CA TYR A 228 7.02 8.66 -17.09
C TYR A 228 7.95 7.45 -17.29
N ILE A 229 7.45 6.43 -17.98
CA ILE A 229 8.17 5.20 -18.30
C ILE A 229 8.73 5.36 -19.71
N CYS A 230 10.06 5.32 -19.83
CA CYS A 230 10.73 5.44 -21.10
C CYS A 230 10.71 4.11 -21.89
N SER A 231 10.50 4.24 -23.20
CA SER A 231 10.69 3.19 -24.18
C SER A 231 12.15 3.14 -24.63
N SER A 232 12.61 1.99 -25.11
CA SER A 232 13.97 1.81 -25.62
C SER A 232 14.29 2.73 -26.82
N LYS A 233 13.27 3.09 -27.59
CA LYS A 233 13.38 3.97 -28.76
C LYS A 233 13.37 5.47 -28.42
N ASP A 234 13.12 5.83 -27.16
CA ASP A 234 12.96 7.23 -26.79
C ASP A 234 14.30 7.99 -26.82
N THR A 235 14.21 9.21 -27.34
CA THR A 235 15.28 10.22 -27.33
C THR A 235 15.04 11.17 -26.18
N ILE A 236 15.97 11.25 -25.24
CA ILE A 236 15.89 12.16 -24.09
C ILE A 236 16.77 13.37 -24.37
N SER A 237 16.22 14.55 -24.15
CA SER A 237 16.97 15.80 -24.15
C SER A 237 16.85 16.47 -22.79
N LEU A 238 17.98 16.91 -22.26
CA LEU A 238 18.09 17.56 -20.97
C LEU A 238 18.74 18.93 -21.17
N LYS A 239 18.04 19.98 -20.74
CA LYS A 239 18.56 21.35 -20.73
C LYS A 239 19.39 21.56 -19.46
N THR A 240 20.69 21.79 -19.63
CA THR A 240 21.59 22.28 -18.58
C THR A 240 22.05 23.69 -18.90
N ASP A 241 22.61 24.38 -17.91
CA ASP A 241 23.23 25.70 -18.10
C ASP A 241 24.35 25.68 -19.15
N LYS A 242 24.99 24.51 -19.35
CA LYS A 242 26.04 24.28 -20.37
C LYS A 242 25.49 23.93 -21.76
N GLY A 243 24.18 23.95 -21.97
CA GLY A 243 23.52 23.60 -23.23
C GLY A 243 22.60 22.37 -23.16
N ILE A 244 22.12 21.93 -24.33
CA ILE A 244 21.17 20.81 -24.46
C ILE A 244 21.92 19.51 -24.71
N ARG A 245 21.85 18.56 -23.77
CA ARG A 245 22.36 17.20 -23.96
C ARG A 245 21.25 16.30 -24.49
N LYS A 246 21.48 15.64 -25.63
CA LYS A 246 20.55 14.67 -26.23
C LYS A 246 21.17 13.29 -26.26
N PHE A 247 20.40 12.25 -25.93
CA PHE A 247 20.84 10.86 -26.04
C PHE A 247 19.66 9.94 -26.35
N LYS A 248 19.90 8.86 -27.10
CA LYS A 248 18.93 7.77 -27.27
C LYS A 248 19.11 6.75 -26.17
N LEU A 249 18.01 6.16 -25.73
CA LEU A 249 18.04 5.09 -24.73
C LEU A 249 18.65 3.79 -25.24
N ASN A 250 18.59 3.54 -26.55
CA ASN A 250 19.24 2.41 -27.21
C ASN A 250 20.75 2.57 -27.37
N ASP A 251 21.29 3.79 -27.29
CA ASP A 251 22.72 4.03 -27.40
C ASP A 251 23.37 3.66 -26.06
N SER A 252 23.64 2.35 -25.93
CA SER A 252 24.43 1.63 -24.92
C SER A 252 24.07 1.84 -23.43
N LEU A 253 23.80 0.70 -22.78
CA LEU A 253 24.19 0.46 -21.38
C LEU A 253 25.71 0.31 -21.30
#